data_AF-A0A7C7CWQ4-F1
#
_entry.id   AF-A0A7C7CWQ4-F1
#
_cell.length_a   1.000
_cell.length_b   1.000
_cell.length_c   1.000
_cell.angle_alpha   90.00
_cell.angle_beta   90.00
_cell.angle_gamma   90.00
#
_symmetry.space_group_name_H-M   'P 1'
#
loop_
_entity.id
_entity.type
_entity.pdbx_description
1 polymer ?
#
loop_
_entity_poly.entity_id
_entity_poly.type
_entity_poly.pdbx_seq_one_letter_code
_entity_poly.pdbx_strand_id
1 'polypeptide(L)'
;MYKKGLQILAILTTLGLTTCTWDKSPPDYKGYPENIGAIMLTKCATPGCHNDISKDAAGGLSLTSWDKLFEGTVDNAAVVPYRPDQSFLMFFINTYADLGQTLTPVMPYNAPPLTKQEVIDIQDWISNGAPDKDGFVKFSDNAET
;
A
#
# COMPACT_ATOMS: atom_id res chain seq x y z
N MET A 1 57.32 7.82 -59.39
CA MET A 1 57.15 6.36 -59.22
C MET A 1 56.69 6.08 -57.78
N TYR A 2 55.64 5.26 -57.65
CA TYR A 2 54.67 5.18 -56.56
C TYR A 2 55.26 4.70 -55.21
N LYS A 3 54.99 5.37 -54.08
CA LYS A 3 55.11 4.78 -52.73
C LYS A 3 53.71 4.61 -52.14
N LYS A 4 53.26 3.36 -52.02
CA LYS A 4 51.99 2.98 -51.38
C LYS A 4 52.14 3.16 -49.87
N GLY A 5 51.42 4.11 -49.28
CA GLY A 5 51.24 4.23 -47.84
C GLY A 5 50.19 3.22 -47.38
N LEU A 6 50.61 2.25 -46.58
CA LEU A 6 49.75 1.28 -45.92
C LEU A 6 49.05 1.97 -44.74
N GLN A 7 47.78 2.33 -44.91
CA GLN A 7 46.94 2.86 -43.83
C GLN A 7 46.33 1.68 -43.06
N ILE A 8 46.81 1.46 -41.84
CA ILE A 8 46.24 0.49 -40.89
C ILE A 8 45.03 1.17 -40.24
N LEU A 9 43.83 0.76 -40.62
CA LEU A 9 42.58 1.21 -40.00
C LEU A 9 42.30 0.35 -38.76
N ALA A 10 42.61 0.89 -37.58
CA ALA A 10 42.24 0.26 -36.31
C ALA A 10 40.73 0.46 -36.07
N ILE A 11 39.94 -0.60 -36.28
CA ILE A 11 38.51 -0.62 -35.96
C ILE A 11 38.39 -0.87 -34.46
N LEU A 12 38.08 0.20 -33.71
CA LEU A 12 37.81 0.16 -32.28
C LEU A 12 36.38 -0.36 -32.08
N THR A 13 36.22 -1.67 -31.91
CA THR A 13 34.92 -2.31 -31.65
C THR A 13 34.48 -1.97 -30.23
N THR A 14 33.67 -0.94 -30.07
CA THR A 14 33.01 -0.61 -28.81
C THR A 14 31.97 -1.68 -28.49
N LEU A 15 32.33 -2.63 -27.63
CA LEU A 15 31.39 -3.56 -26.99
C LEU A 15 30.37 -2.73 -26.20
N GLY A 16 29.14 -2.64 -26.71
CA GLY A 16 28.03 -2.05 -25.99
C GLY A 16 27.71 -2.91 -24.77
N LEU A 17 27.99 -2.40 -23.58
CA LEU A 17 27.51 -2.95 -22.33
C LEU A 17 26.00 -2.71 -22.25
N THR A 18 25.19 -3.63 -22.79
CA THR A 18 23.76 -3.69 -22.48
C THR A 18 23.62 -4.09 -21.02
N THR A 19 23.45 -3.11 -20.14
CA THR A 19 23.03 -3.35 -18.77
C THR A 19 21.58 -3.84 -18.80
N CYS A 20 21.38 -5.14 -18.58
CA CYS A 20 20.04 -5.65 -18.32
C CYS A 20 19.58 -5.10 -16.97
N THR A 21 18.77 -4.04 -16.96
CA THR A 21 17.95 -3.75 -15.78
C THR A 21 16.89 -4.84 -15.76
N TRP A 22 17.01 -5.75 -14.79
CA TRP A 22 15.89 -6.62 -14.43
C TRP A 22 14.82 -5.71 -13.84
N ASP A 23 13.95 -5.17 -14.69
CA ASP A 23 12.78 -4.41 -14.29
C ASP A 23 11.84 -5.36 -13.55
N LYS A 24 12.04 -5.49 -12.23
CA LYS A 24 11.06 -6.12 -11.37
C LYS A 24 9.80 -5.25 -11.47
N SER A 25 8.71 -5.83 -11.96
CA SER A 25 7.42 -5.16 -11.90
C SER A 25 7.15 -4.71 -10.46
N PRO A 26 6.56 -3.53 -10.26
CA PRO A 26 6.17 -3.08 -8.92
C PRO A 26 5.37 -4.17 -8.20
N PRO A 27 5.52 -4.30 -6.87
CA PRO A 27 4.73 -5.26 -6.11
C PRO A 27 3.23 -5.08 -6.38
N ASP A 28 2.50 -6.19 -6.52
CA ASP A 28 1.04 -6.13 -6.59
C ASP A 28 0.47 -5.84 -5.19
N TYR A 29 0.08 -4.60 -4.99
CA TYR A 29 -0.53 -4.10 -3.76
C TYR A 29 -2.03 -4.40 -3.65
N LYS A 30 -2.57 -5.36 -4.41
CA LYS A 30 -3.93 -5.90 -4.22
C LYS A 30 -5.02 -4.83 -4.25
N GLY A 31 -4.88 -3.88 -5.18
CA GLY A 31 -5.82 -2.78 -5.39
C GLY A 31 -5.56 -1.55 -4.52
N TYR A 32 -4.69 -1.60 -3.51
CA TYR A 32 -4.30 -0.41 -2.76
C TYR A 32 -3.36 0.48 -3.59
N PRO A 33 -3.38 1.81 -3.37
CA PRO A 33 -2.23 2.66 -3.71
C PRO A 33 -0.95 2.13 -3.05
N GLU A 34 0.20 2.30 -3.70
CA GLU A 34 1.46 1.67 -3.30
C GLU A 34 1.86 1.92 -1.83
N ASN A 35 1.81 3.17 -1.37
CA ASN A 35 2.16 3.53 0.00
C ASN A 35 1.21 2.92 1.04
N ILE A 36 -0.09 2.86 0.72
CA ILE A 36 -1.12 2.26 1.59
C ILE A 36 -0.99 0.74 1.61
N GLY A 37 -0.85 0.13 0.44
CA GLY A 37 -0.69 -1.31 0.29
C GLY A 37 0.56 -1.83 0.98
N ALA A 38 1.66 -1.07 0.94
CA ALA A 38 2.87 -1.41 1.67
C ALA A 38 2.60 -1.52 3.19
N ILE A 39 1.83 -0.60 3.77
CA ILE A 39 1.46 -0.66 5.19
C ILE A 39 0.50 -1.83 5.45
N MET A 40 -0.62 -1.90 4.71
CA MET A 40 -1.67 -2.90 4.94
C MET A 40 -1.14 -4.33 4.81
N LEU A 41 -0.38 -4.61 3.75
CA LEU A 41 0.03 -5.98 3.45
C LEU A 41 1.24 -6.45 4.27
N THR A 42 2.12 -5.54 4.69
CA THR A 42 3.35 -5.92 5.40
C THR A 42 3.25 -5.80 6.92
N LYS A 43 2.33 -4.96 7.43
CA LYS A 43 2.19 -4.71 8.88
C LYS A 43 0.87 -5.18 9.47
N CYS A 44 -0.16 -5.42 8.65
CA CYS A 44 -1.51 -5.71 9.15
C CYS A 44 -2.05 -7.06 8.66
N ALA A 45 -1.93 -7.35 7.36
CA ALA A 45 -2.42 -8.58 6.72
C ALA A 45 -1.40 -9.74 6.82
N THR A 46 -0.72 -9.87 7.96
CA THR A 46 0.29 -10.90 8.22
C THR A 46 -0.35 -12.16 8.81
N PRO A 47 0.32 -13.34 8.77
CA PRO A 47 -0.20 -14.57 9.37
C PRO A 47 -0.58 -14.37 10.85
N GLY A 48 -1.79 -14.79 11.23
CA GLY A 48 -2.34 -14.63 12.58
C GLY A 48 -3.02 -13.28 12.85
N CYS A 49 -3.04 -12.36 11.89
CA CYS A 49 -3.67 -11.04 12.00
C CYS A 49 -4.82 -10.87 10.99
N HIS A 50 -4.92 -9.72 10.34
CA HIS A 50 -6.05 -9.32 9.51
C HIS A 50 -5.95 -9.83 8.07
N ASN A 51 -6.02 -11.16 7.89
CA ASN A 51 -6.05 -11.78 6.57
C ASN A 51 -7.17 -12.81 6.45
N ASP A 52 -7.47 -13.28 5.24
CA ASP A 52 -8.61 -14.18 5.00
C ASP A 52 -8.58 -15.50 5.80
N ILE A 53 -7.41 -15.95 6.23
CA ILE A 53 -7.23 -17.18 7.02
C ILE A 53 -7.44 -16.93 8.52
N SER A 54 -6.95 -15.81 9.06
CA SER A 54 -6.95 -15.53 10.50
C SER A 54 -7.91 -14.41 10.94
N LYS A 55 -8.68 -13.83 10.02
CA LYS A 55 -9.56 -12.69 10.29
C LYS A 55 -10.55 -12.92 11.43
N ASP A 56 -11.05 -14.14 11.61
CA ASP A 56 -12.04 -14.44 12.66
C ASP A 56 -11.46 -14.21 14.06
N ALA A 57 -10.15 -14.42 14.25
CA ALA A 57 -9.44 -14.09 15.49
C ALA A 57 -9.01 -12.60 15.57
N ALA A 58 -9.24 -11.84 14.50
CA ALA A 58 -8.85 -10.44 14.34
C ALA A 58 -10.08 -9.55 14.03
N GLY A 59 -11.20 -9.83 14.68
CA GLY A 59 -12.44 -9.05 14.58
C GLY A 59 -13.19 -9.21 13.25
N GLY A 60 -12.94 -10.29 12.51
CA GLY A 60 -13.53 -10.57 11.19
C GLY A 60 -12.97 -9.74 10.04
N LEU A 61 -11.99 -8.88 10.29
CA LEU A 61 -11.42 -7.97 9.29
C LEU A 61 -10.32 -8.65 8.46
N SER A 62 -10.46 -8.56 7.13
CA SER A 62 -9.40 -8.92 6.18
C SER A 62 -8.86 -7.68 5.48
N LEU A 63 -7.54 -7.55 5.44
CA LEU A 63 -6.82 -6.46 4.78
C LEU A 63 -5.99 -6.96 3.59
N THR A 64 -6.24 -8.18 3.11
CA THR A 64 -5.49 -8.81 2.00
C THR A 64 -5.68 -8.11 0.66
N SER A 65 -6.71 -7.29 0.51
CA SER A 65 -6.92 -6.43 -0.65
C SER A 65 -7.75 -5.19 -0.29
N TRP A 66 -7.72 -4.19 -1.17
CA TRP A 66 -8.54 -2.99 -1.05
C TRP A 66 -10.04 -3.34 -0.96
N ASP A 67 -10.50 -4.29 -1.78
CA ASP A 67 -11.90 -4.74 -1.72
C ASP A 67 -12.24 -5.42 -0.39
N LYS A 68 -11.32 -6.24 0.14
CA LYS A 68 -11.52 -6.95 1.42
C LYS A 68 -11.63 -6.00 2.60
N LEU A 69 -10.89 -4.89 2.60
CA LEU A 69 -11.00 -3.85 3.62
C LEU A 69 -12.43 -3.33 3.76
N PHE A 70 -13.14 -3.16 2.63
CA PHE A 70 -14.51 -2.63 2.62
C PHE A 70 -15.59 -3.67 2.90
N GLU A 71 -15.24 -4.97 3.06
CA GLU A 71 -16.15 -5.96 3.66
C GLU A 71 -16.38 -5.67 5.16
N GLY A 72 -15.46 -4.93 5.80
CA GLY A 72 -15.56 -4.50 7.18
C GLY A 72 -15.12 -5.55 8.21
N THR A 73 -15.37 -5.23 9.47
CA THR A 73 -15.22 -6.13 10.61
C THR A 73 -16.55 -6.86 10.86
N VAL A 74 -16.63 -7.70 11.89
CA VAL A 74 -17.93 -8.31 12.31
C VAL A 74 -18.98 -7.25 12.67
N ASP A 75 -18.55 -6.13 13.25
CA ASP A 75 -19.46 -5.16 13.88
C ASP A 75 -19.46 -3.78 13.21
N ASN A 76 -18.40 -3.42 12.48
CA ASN A 76 -18.18 -2.05 12.01
C ASN A 76 -17.48 -1.99 10.65
N ALA A 77 -17.69 -0.90 9.92
CA ALA A 77 -16.83 -0.56 8.79
C ALA A 77 -15.40 -0.27 9.27
N ALA A 78 -14.40 -0.85 8.62
CA ALA A 78 -13.00 -0.54 8.93
C ALA A 78 -12.62 0.87 8.45
N VAL A 79 -13.04 1.21 7.23
CA VAL A 79 -12.85 2.53 6.61
C VAL A 79 -14.18 3.04 6.09
N VAL A 80 -14.45 4.31 6.38
CA VAL A 80 -15.57 5.08 5.85
C VAL A 80 -14.98 6.17 4.94
N PRO A 81 -15.22 6.12 3.62
CA PRO A 81 -14.70 7.10 2.67
C PRO A 81 -14.98 8.55 3.12
N TYR A 82 -14.00 9.43 2.98
CA TYR A 82 -14.03 10.85 3.36
C TYR A 82 -14.17 11.12 4.87
N ARG A 83 -14.23 10.09 5.72
CA ARG A 83 -14.48 10.21 7.16
C ARG A 83 -13.43 9.43 7.98
N PRO A 84 -12.19 9.92 8.05
CA PRO A 84 -11.18 9.32 8.92
C PRO A 84 -11.62 9.33 10.39
N ASP A 85 -12.41 10.33 10.80
CA ASP A 85 -12.98 10.48 12.14
C ASP A 85 -14.11 9.48 12.46
N GLN A 86 -14.58 8.71 11.47
CA GLN A 86 -15.55 7.63 11.63
C GLN A 86 -15.00 6.26 11.19
N SER A 87 -13.72 6.20 10.80
CA SER A 87 -13.08 4.98 10.33
C SER A 87 -12.41 4.26 11.49
N PHE A 88 -12.92 3.09 11.86
CA PHE A 88 -12.40 2.31 13.00
C PHE A 88 -10.92 1.97 12.87
N LEU A 89 -10.43 1.78 11.64
CA LEU A 89 -9.00 1.61 11.36
C LEU A 89 -8.16 2.71 12.04
N MET A 90 -8.55 3.99 11.91
CA MET A 90 -7.82 5.12 12.48
C MET A 90 -7.74 5.06 14.00
N PHE A 91 -8.81 4.62 14.65
CA PHE A 91 -8.86 4.57 16.11
C PHE A 91 -7.89 3.55 16.70
N PHE A 92 -7.60 2.46 15.98
CA PHE A 92 -6.69 1.42 16.45
C PHE A 92 -5.22 1.66 16.07
N ILE A 93 -4.95 2.27 14.90
CA ILE A 93 -3.56 2.50 14.45
C ILE A 93 -2.95 3.79 15.01
N ASN A 94 -3.77 4.75 15.46
CA ASN A 94 -3.27 6.03 15.93
C ASN A 94 -2.78 5.94 17.37
N THR A 95 -1.49 6.19 17.58
CA THR A 95 -0.87 6.36 18.91
C THR A 95 -0.43 7.81 19.18
N TYR A 96 -0.90 8.77 18.39
CA TYR A 96 -0.51 10.18 18.44
C TYR A 96 -1.70 11.04 18.85
N ALA A 97 -1.58 11.73 19.98
CA ALA A 97 -2.68 12.49 20.58
C ALA A 97 -3.20 13.63 19.69
N ASP A 98 -2.37 14.14 18.78
CA ASP A 98 -2.73 15.23 17.87
C ASP A 98 -3.41 14.77 16.57
N LEU A 99 -3.49 13.45 16.32
CA LEU A 99 -4.10 12.89 15.11
C LEU A 99 -5.49 12.27 15.33
N GLY A 100 -6.00 12.29 16.56
CA GLY A 100 -7.36 11.84 16.90
C GLY A 100 -7.41 10.85 18.06
N GLN A 101 -8.51 10.11 18.14
CA GLN A 101 -8.74 9.13 19.19
C GLN A 101 -7.82 7.90 19.05
N THR A 102 -7.53 7.27 20.19
CA THR A 102 -6.89 5.95 20.29
C THR A 102 -7.80 5.00 21.03
N LEU A 103 -7.95 3.78 20.51
CA LEU A 103 -8.62 2.66 21.17
C LEU A 103 -7.62 1.53 21.46
N THR A 104 -7.99 0.67 22.40
CA THR A 104 -7.19 -0.48 22.83
C THR A 104 -7.85 -1.80 22.41
N PRO A 105 -7.07 -2.84 22.04
CA PRO A 105 -5.61 -2.81 21.90
C PRO A 105 -5.17 -2.01 20.67
N VAL A 106 -4.03 -1.32 20.74
CA VAL A 106 -3.49 -0.60 19.58
C VAL A 106 -2.94 -1.57 18.54
N MET A 107 -2.95 -1.13 17.28
CA MET A 107 -2.42 -1.89 16.14
C MET A 107 -1.16 -1.22 15.56
N PRO A 108 -0.20 -2.00 15.05
CA PRO A 108 -0.16 -3.47 15.00
C PRO A 108 0.01 -4.13 16.39
N TYR A 109 -0.77 -5.18 16.67
CA TYR A 109 -0.78 -5.83 18.00
C TYR A 109 0.56 -6.50 18.31
N ASN A 110 1.13 -6.24 19.49
CA ASN A 110 2.44 -6.75 19.94
C ASN A 110 3.61 -6.48 18.96
N ALA A 111 3.51 -5.43 18.16
CA ALA A 111 4.54 -4.98 17.25
C ALA A 111 4.74 -3.46 17.40
N PRO A 112 5.85 -2.90 16.86
CA PRO A 112 6.04 -1.45 16.89
C PRO A 112 4.85 -0.72 16.26
N PRO A 113 4.37 0.38 16.88
CA PRO A 113 3.35 1.22 16.28
C PRO A 113 3.74 1.71 14.88
N LEU A 114 2.74 2.07 14.08
CA LEU A 114 2.99 2.81 12.84
C LEU A 114 3.71 4.12 13.16
N THR A 115 4.56 4.57 12.23
CA THR A 115 5.16 5.89 12.35
C THR A 115 4.09 6.96 12.18
N LYS A 116 4.35 8.16 12.71
CA LYS A 116 3.41 9.29 12.59
C LYS A 116 3.07 9.59 11.14
N GLN A 117 4.05 9.52 10.25
CA GLN A 117 3.83 9.75 8.82
C GLN A 117 2.93 8.67 8.20
N GLU A 118 3.11 7.39 8.56
CA GLU A 118 2.24 6.32 8.05
C GLU A 118 0.78 6.48 8.52
N VAL A 119 0.57 6.94 9.75
CA VAL A 119 -0.78 7.27 10.25
C VAL A 119 -1.38 8.46 9.48
N ILE A 120 -0.59 9.49 9.20
CA ILE A 120 -0.99 10.65 8.39
C ILE A 120 -1.32 10.21 6.95
N ASP A 121 -0.49 9.38 6.33
CA ASP A 121 -0.71 8.90 4.96
C ASP A 121 -2.03 8.14 4.84
N ILE A 122 -2.37 7.29 5.84
CA ILE A 122 -3.65 6.59 5.89
C ILE A 122 -4.80 7.58 6.14
N GLN A 123 -4.63 8.53 7.05
CA GLN A 123 -5.63 9.56 7.34
C GLN A 123 -5.96 10.40 6.10
N ASP A 124 -4.94 10.85 5.38
CA ASP A 124 -5.06 11.65 4.16
C ASP A 124 -5.69 10.81 3.04
N TRP A 125 -5.28 9.55 2.90
CA TRP A 125 -5.88 8.64 1.94
C TRP A 125 -7.38 8.46 2.19
N ILE A 126 -7.80 8.24 3.45
CA ILE A 126 -9.22 8.14 3.81
C ILE A 126 -9.95 9.47 3.58
N SER A 127 -9.32 10.59 3.94
CA SER A 127 -9.86 11.94 3.71
C SER A 127 -10.14 12.22 2.23
N ASN A 128 -9.37 11.60 1.33
CA ASN A 128 -9.56 11.67 -0.12
C ASN A 128 -10.53 10.60 -0.67
N GLY A 129 -11.26 9.90 0.19
CA GLY A 129 -12.25 8.89 -0.21
C GLY A 129 -11.74 7.45 -0.16
N ALA A 130 -10.53 7.23 0.35
CA ALA A 130 -9.88 5.92 0.35
C ALA A 130 -9.88 5.22 -1.03
N PRO A 131 -9.50 5.92 -2.12
CA PRO A 131 -9.57 5.35 -3.45
C PRO A 131 -8.65 4.14 -3.61
N ASP A 132 -8.99 3.26 -4.54
CA ASP A 132 -8.10 2.20 -5.00
C ASP A 132 -6.92 2.78 -5.81
N LYS A 133 -6.04 1.90 -6.30
CA LYS A 133 -4.88 2.27 -7.12
C LYS A 133 -5.24 3.02 -8.42
N ASP A 134 -6.47 2.91 -8.91
CA ASP A 134 -6.95 3.51 -10.16
C ASP A 134 -7.80 4.77 -9.88
N GLY A 135 -7.98 5.15 -8.62
CA GLY A 135 -8.74 6.34 -8.20
C GLY A 135 -10.21 6.06 -7.92
N PHE A 136 -10.66 4.81 -7.98
CA PHE A 136 -12.05 4.46 -7.70
C PHE A 136 -12.33 4.47 -6.20
N VAL A 137 -13.41 5.15 -5.79
CA VAL A 137 -13.84 5.23 -4.39
C VAL A 137 -14.98 4.24 -4.16
N LYS A 138 -14.89 3.41 -3.11
CA LYS A 138 -15.91 2.41 -2.80
C LYS A 138 -17.27 3.09 -2.59
N PHE A 139 -18.31 2.48 -3.16
CA PHE A 139 -19.71 2.95 -3.12
C PHE A 139 -19.98 4.26 -3.90
N SER A 140 -19.00 4.84 -4.59
CA SER A 140 -19.21 6.05 -5.40
C SER A 140 -20.02 5.80 -6.68
N ASP A 141 -20.14 4.54 -7.11
CA ASP A 141 -20.86 4.09 -8.30
C ASP A 141 -22.34 3.74 -8.06
N ASN A 142 -22.79 3.74 -6.80
CA ASN A 142 -24.14 3.32 -6.41
C ASN A 142 -24.82 4.33 -5.48
N ALA A 143 -24.76 5.62 -5.80
CA ALA A 143 -25.34 6.70 -4.97
C ALA A 143 -26.89 6.70 -4.88
N GLU A 144 -27.58 5.76 -5.55
CA GLU A 144 -29.05 5.75 -5.68
C GLU A 144 -29.78 4.68 -4.83
N THR A 145 -29.13 4.09 -3.84
CA THR A 145 -29.79 3.19 -2.86
C THR A 145 -29.76 3.77 -1.46
#